data_AF-A0A3E1EX31-F1
#
_entry.id   AF-A0A3E1EX31-F1
#
_cell.length_a   1.000
_cell.length_b   1.000
_cell.length_c   1.000
_cell.angle_alpha   90.00
_cell.angle_beta   90.00
_cell.angle_gamma   90.00
#
_symmetry.space_group_name_H-M   'P 1'
#
loop_
_entity.id
_entity.type
_entity.pdbx_description
1 polymer ?
#
loop_
_entity_poly.entity_id
_entity_poly.type
_entity_poly.pdbx_seq_one_letter_code
_entity_poly.pdbx_strand_id
1 'polypeptide(L)'
;MEFWTSIIENNPGLINIILTGVILPLGILYLTNRNSRKLKEIEKELDVRFRSKEDIREQEKKVYGSLSKILFDVQQLHVSLSGTCVDNNCINDSIKRFDSSIQKYHEEISNNMLYLSSSSINKIYEFYNSIGELKIQLQELNEKKEYDMAHVVVYYSSQELAESLIHLQEQFITERSDLKVEFNKTKQEMMKYCCGSEPPKELKEKYESLKKNLMERHLIEASA
;
A
#
# COMPACT_ATOMS: atom_id res chain seq x y z
N MET A 1 -20.58 -42.18 20.06
CA MET A 1 -21.64 -42.19 19.03
C MET A 1 -23.03 -42.42 19.64
N GLU A 2 -23.12 -43.08 20.80
CA GLU A 2 -24.38 -43.37 21.52
C GLU A 2 -25.05 -42.17 22.22
N PHE A 3 -24.30 -41.10 22.52
CA PHE A 3 -24.84 -39.90 23.17
C PHE A 3 -25.75 -39.06 22.24
N TRP A 4 -25.39 -38.96 20.97
CA TRP A 4 -26.15 -38.18 19.98
C TRP A 4 -27.45 -38.88 19.57
N THR A 5 -27.44 -40.22 19.49
CA THR A 5 -28.63 -41.01 19.15
C THR A 5 -29.71 -40.90 20.21
N SER A 6 -29.34 -40.92 21.49
CA SER A 6 -30.29 -40.81 22.62
C SER A 6 -30.90 -39.41 22.76
N ILE A 7 -30.17 -38.34 22.41
CA ILE A 7 -30.69 -36.97 22.43
C ILE A 7 -31.66 -36.71 21.27
N ILE A 8 -31.37 -37.30 20.10
CA ILE A 8 -32.18 -37.14 18.89
C ILE A 8 -33.52 -37.89 19.00
N GLU A 9 -33.54 -39.09 19.58
CA GLU A 9 -34.78 -39.85 19.80
C GLU A 9 -35.72 -39.18 20.81
N ASN A 10 -35.17 -38.52 21.84
CA ASN A 10 -35.98 -37.89 22.90
C ASN A 10 -36.59 -36.54 22.51
N ASN A 11 -36.08 -35.87 21.47
CA ASN A 11 -36.60 -34.57 21.02
C ASN A 11 -36.44 -34.42 19.49
N PRO A 12 -37.40 -34.89 18.68
CA PRO A 12 -37.28 -34.84 17.21
C PRO A 12 -37.21 -33.41 16.64
N GLY A 13 -37.67 -32.40 17.40
CA GLY A 13 -37.58 -30.98 17.02
C GLY A 13 -36.16 -30.40 17.04
N LEU A 14 -35.21 -31.04 17.74
CA LEU A 14 -33.82 -30.59 17.83
C LEU A 14 -33.10 -30.67 16.48
N ILE A 15 -33.46 -31.64 15.64
CA ILE A 15 -32.97 -31.74 14.26
C ILE A 15 -33.41 -30.51 13.46
N ASN A 16 -34.68 -30.12 13.55
CA ASN A 16 -35.19 -28.94 12.84
C ASN A 16 -34.50 -27.65 13.30
N ILE A 17 -34.20 -27.52 14.60
CA ILE A 17 -33.49 -26.36 15.15
C ILE A 17 -32.05 -26.30 14.63
N ILE A 18 -31.33 -27.42 14.58
CA ILE A 18 -29.96 -27.47 14.06
C ILE A 18 -29.96 -27.19 12.54
N LEU A 19 -30.91 -27.77 11.80
CA LEU A 19 -31.01 -27.59 10.36
C LEU A 19 -31.33 -26.14 10.00
N THR A 20 -32.33 -25.53 10.64
CA THR A 20 -32.79 -24.18 10.32
C THR A 20 -31.99 -23.08 11.01
N GLY A 21 -31.46 -23.34 12.20
CA GLY A 21 -30.72 -22.36 13.00
C GLY A 21 -29.22 -22.30 12.69
N VAL A 22 -28.62 -23.38 12.18
CA VAL A 22 -27.16 -23.44 11.96
C VAL A 22 -26.83 -23.82 10.52
N ILE A 23 -27.35 -24.93 10.02
CA ILE A 23 -26.97 -25.44 8.69
C ILE A 23 -27.48 -24.52 7.57
N LEU A 24 -28.75 -24.09 7.66
CA LEU A 24 -29.37 -23.25 6.64
C LEU A 24 -28.70 -21.87 6.54
N PRO A 25 -28.46 -21.12 7.63
CA PRO A 25 -27.78 -19.83 7.54
C PRO A 25 -26.34 -19.96 7.03
N LEU A 26 -25.59 -20.98 7.46
CA LEU A 26 -24.24 -21.24 6.95
C LEU A 26 -24.25 -21.61 5.46
N GLY A 27 -25.22 -22.41 5.02
CA GLY A 27 -25.43 -22.75 3.62
C GLY A 27 -25.77 -21.53 2.76
N ILE A 28 -26.67 -20.66 3.23
CA ILE A 28 -27.02 -19.41 2.55
C ILE A 28 -25.80 -18.49 2.49
N LEU A 29 -25.06 -18.32 3.59
CA LEU A 29 -23.87 -17.48 3.63
C LEU A 29 -22.79 -17.99 2.66
N TYR A 30 -22.57 -19.32 2.63
CA TYR A 30 -21.65 -19.96 1.70
C TYR A 30 -22.06 -19.75 0.24
N LEU A 31 -23.35 -19.98 -0.09
CA LEU A 31 -23.88 -19.78 -1.45
C LEU A 31 -23.80 -18.31 -1.87
N THR A 32 -24.12 -17.39 -0.96
CA THR A 32 -24.08 -15.93 -1.23
C THR A 32 -22.65 -15.46 -1.46
N ASN A 33 -21.69 -15.90 -0.63
CA ASN A 33 -20.27 -15.60 -0.84
C ASN A 33 -19.75 -16.19 -2.16
N ARG A 34 -20.12 -17.45 -2.47
CA ARG A 34 -19.70 -18.11 -3.70
C ARG A 34 -20.26 -17.42 -4.94
N ASN A 35 -21.55 -17.07 -4.93
CA ASN A 35 -22.18 -16.36 -6.04
C ASN A 35 -21.63 -14.94 -6.18
N SER A 36 -21.40 -14.22 -5.09
CA SER A 36 -20.81 -12.88 -5.13
C SER A 36 -19.39 -12.90 -5.72
N ARG A 37 -18.59 -13.92 -5.40
CA ARG A 37 -17.26 -14.12 -6.01
C ARG A 37 -17.36 -14.39 -7.51
N LYS A 38 -18.24 -15.31 -7.91
CA LYS A 38 -18.47 -15.60 -9.34
C LYS A 38 -19.00 -14.40 -10.11
N LEU A 39 -19.89 -13.61 -9.50
CA LEU A 39 -20.42 -12.40 -10.12
C LEU A 39 -19.31 -11.38 -10.38
N LYS A 40 -18.42 -11.17 -9.40
CA LYS A 40 -17.25 -10.30 -9.55
C LYS A 40 -16.26 -10.79 -10.61
N GLU A 41 -16.05 -12.09 -10.73
CA GLU A 41 -15.20 -12.67 -11.78
C GLU A 41 -15.81 -12.45 -13.16
N ILE A 42 -17.12 -12.70 -13.32
CA ILE A 42 -17.84 -12.47 -14.57
C ILE A 42 -17.88 -10.99 -14.93
N GLU A 43 -18.12 -10.11 -13.96
CA GLU A 43 -18.10 -8.65 -14.15
C GLU A 43 -16.72 -8.16 -14.58
N LYS A 44 -15.65 -8.67 -13.96
CA LYS A 44 -14.26 -8.39 -14.38
C LYS A 44 -13.99 -8.90 -15.79
N GLU A 45 -14.44 -10.11 -16.12
CA GLU A 45 -14.24 -10.70 -17.45
C GLU A 45 -15.05 -9.96 -18.53
N LEU A 46 -16.25 -9.49 -18.19
CA LEU A 46 -17.08 -8.65 -19.06
C LEU A 46 -16.40 -7.29 -19.26
N ASP A 47 -15.97 -6.61 -18.20
CA ASP A 47 -15.35 -5.29 -18.31
C ASP A 47 -14.02 -5.34 -19.09
N VAL A 48 -13.24 -6.42 -18.95
CA VAL A 48 -12.02 -6.67 -19.74
C VAL A 48 -12.34 -7.00 -21.21
N ARG A 49 -13.44 -7.70 -21.51
CA ARG A 49 -13.85 -8.02 -22.89
C ARG A 49 -14.48 -6.83 -23.62
N PHE A 50 -15.10 -5.89 -22.91
CA PHE A 50 -15.89 -4.81 -23.51
C PHE A 50 -15.21 -3.43 -23.49
N ARG A 51 -14.09 -3.23 -22.78
CA ARG A 51 -13.33 -1.97 -22.84
C ARG A 51 -12.20 -2.00 -23.87
N SER A 52 -11.99 -0.85 -24.52
CA SER A 52 -10.90 -0.67 -25.46
C SER A 52 -9.56 -0.71 -24.72
N LYS A 53 -8.47 -1.10 -25.40
CA LYS A 53 -7.12 -1.03 -24.83
C LYS A 53 -6.75 0.39 -24.35
N GLU A 54 -7.39 1.43 -24.91
CA GLU A 54 -7.22 2.84 -24.54
C GLU A 54 -7.82 3.16 -23.16
N ASP A 55 -8.98 2.59 -22.81
CA ASP A 55 -9.63 2.85 -21.52
C ASP A 55 -8.81 2.33 -20.33
N ILE A 56 -8.17 1.17 -20.50
CA ILE A 56 -7.29 0.57 -19.48
C ILE A 56 -6.01 1.39 -19.35
N ARG A 57 -5.44 1.86 -20.46
CA ARG A 57 -4.25 2.73 -20.48
C ARG A 57 -4.52 4.03 -19.74
N GLU A 58 -5.72 4.59 -19.86
CA GLU A 58 -6.11 5.78 -19.13
C GLU A 58 -6.12 5.54 -17.61
N GLN A 59 -6.62 4.38 -17.17
CA GLN A 59 -6.61 4.05 -15.74
C GLN A 59 -5.19 3.80 -15.20
N GLU A 60 -4.34 3.09 -15.94
CA GLU A 60 -2.91 2.90 -15.59
C GLU A 60 -2.20 4.26 -15.43
N LYS A 61 -2.44 5.19 -16.37
CA LYS A 61 -1.90 6.57 -16.31
C LYS A 61 -2.40 7.34 -15.11
N LYS A 62 -3.69 7.23 -14.76
CA LYS A 62 -4.26 7.86 -13.56
C LYS A 62 -3.57 7.35 -12.31
N VAL A 63 -3.48 6.02 -12.14
CA VAL A 63 -2.82 5.42 -10.98
C VAL A 63 -1.35 5.83 -10.88
N TYR A 64 -0.59 5.72 -11.97
CA TYR A 64 0.82 6.16 -11.98
C TYR A 64 0.96 7.66 -11.67
N GLY A 65 0.09 8.49 -12.23
CA GLY A 65 0.05 9.93 -11.98
C GLY A 65 -0.25 10.26 -10.51
N SER A 66 -1.21 9.56 -9.89
CA SER A 66 -1.54 9.72 -8.47
C SER A 66 -0.39 9.28 -7.57
N LEU A 67 0.25 8.14 -7.85
CA LEU A 67 1.42 7.68 -7.10
C LEU A 67 2.62 8.63 -7.25
N SER A 68 2.83 9.19 -8.44
CA SER A 68 3.88 10.18 -8.68
C SER A 68 3.65 11.47 -7.88
N LYS A 69 2.39 11.91 -7.74
CA LYS A 69 2.04 13.05 -6.88
C LYS A 69 2.30 12.73 -5.41
N ILE A 70 2.01 11.52 -4.95
CA ILE A 70 2.35 11.08 -3.59
C ILE A 70 3.86 11.11 -3.36
N LEU A 71 4.67 10.62 -4.31
CA LEU A 71 6.13 10.74 -4.22
C LEU A 71 6.56 12.21 -4.12
N PHE A 72 5.96 13.10 -4.91
CA PHE A 72 6.26 14.53 -4.84
C PHE A 72 5.93 15.12 -3.46
N ASP A 73 4.82 14.71 -2.84
CA ASP A 73 4.47 15.11 -1.49
C ASP A 73 5.47 14.60 -0.44
N VAL A 74 6.01 13.38 -0.61
CA VAL A 74 7.12 12.87 0.23
C VAL A 74 8.38 13.72 0.05
N GLN A 75 8.69 14.13 -1.19
CA GLN A 75 9.83 15.01 -1.46
C GLN A 75 9.62 16.42 -0.85
N GLN A 76 8.38 16.90 -0.82
CA GLN A 76 8.04 18.14 -0.13
C GLN A 76 8.13 17.99 1.40
N LEU A 77 7.81 16.81 1.94
CA LEU A 77 8.02 16.48 3.34
C LEU A 77 9.50 16.54 3.72
N HIS A 78 10.41 16.06 2.84
CA HIS A 78 11.85 16.21 3.03
C HIS A 78 12.23 17.69 3.19
N VAL A 79 11.82 18.55 2.25
CA VAL A 79 12.10 20.00 2.30
C VAL A 79 11.56 20.65 3.58
N SER A 80 10.36 20.24 4.01
CA SER A 80 9.73 20.79 5.21
C SER A 80 10.50 20.41 6.48
N LEU A 81 11.03 19.18 6.54
CA LEU A 81 11.79 18.66 7.68
C LEU A 81 13.28 19.02 7.64
N SER A 82 13.82 19.43 6.48
CA SER A 82 15.17 19.99 6.36
C SER A 82 15.28 21.41 6.93
N GLY A 83 14.16 22.09 7.20
CA GLY A 83 14.15 23.36 7.94
C GLY A 83 14.52 23.18 9.42
N THR A 84 14.70 24.27 10.16
CA THR A 84 14.90 24.20 11.62
C THR A 84 13.62 23.73 12.30
N CYS A 85 13.50 22.43 12.50
CA CYS A 85 12.47 21.75 13.26
C CYS A 85 12.90 21.81 14.75
N VAL A 86 12.32 22.73 15.53
CA VAL A 86 12.79 23.06 16.89
C VAL A 86 11.89 22.43 17.98
N ASP A 87 10.75 21.84 17.62
CA ASP A 87 9.75 21.35 18.57
C ASP A 87 9.18 19.94 18.25
N ASN A 88 8.52 19.35 19.25
CA ASN A 88 7.82 18.06 19.19
C ASN A 88 6.60 18.02 18.25
N ASN A 89 6.13 19.18 17.78
CA ASN A 89 4.94 19.28 16.95
C ASN A 89 5.27 19.34 15.46
N CYS A 90 6.47 19.80 15.09
CA CYS A 90 6.91 19.94 13.72
C CYS A 90 6.80 18.63 12.90
N ILE A 91 7.25 17.48 13.45
CA ILE A 91 7.11 16.19 12.75
C ILE A 91 5.64 15.78 12.65
N ASN A 92 4.90 15.82 13.76
CA ASN A 92 3.50 15.40 13.79
C ASN A 92 2.60 16.24 12.87
N ASP A 93 2.81 17.55 12.83
CA ASP A 93 2.06 18.45 11.97
C ASP A 93 2.42 18.24 10.49
N SER A 94 3.70 17.94 10.20
CA SER A 94 4.14 17.58 8.85
C SER A 94 3.52 16.26 8.39
N ILE A 95 3.46 15.24 9.27
CA ILE A 95 2.78 13.95 8.99
C ILE A 95 1.28 14.17 8.75
N LYS A 96 0.59 14.98 9.57
CA LYS A 96 -0.84 15.25 9.39
C LYS A 96 -1.15 15.93 8.06
N ARG A 97 -0.32 16.90 7.64
CA ARG A 97 -0.45 17.55 6.33
C ARG A 97 -0.22 16.56 5.19
N PHE A 98 0.78 15.71 5.33
CA PHE A 98 1.08 14.64 4.39
C PHE A 98 -0.06 13.64 4.24
N ASP A 99 -0.63 13.15 5.35
CA ASP A 99 -1.78 12.23 5.35
C ASP A 99 -3.00 12.83 4.65
N SER A 100 -3.28 14.11 4.93
CA SER A 100 -4.38 14.84 4.29
C SER A 100 -4.19 14.98 2.78
N SER A 101 -2.94 15.01 2.31
CA SER A 101 -2.63 15.05 0.87
C SER A 101 -2.79 13.68 0.22
N ILE A 102 -2.24 12.62 0.85
CA ILE A 102 -2.35 11.24 0.33
C ILE A 102 -3.81 10.79 0.21
N GLN A 103 -4.66 11.15 1.18
CA GLN A 103 -6.06 10.72 1.19
C GLN A 103 -6.80 11.12 -0.10
N LYS A 104 -6.44 12.27 -0.70
CA LYS A 104 -7.02 12.74 -1.98
C LYS A 104 -6.70 11.80 -3.14
N TYR A 105 -5.53 11.16 -3.11
CA TYR A 105 -5.08 10.27 -4.17
C TYR A 105 -5.49 8.81 -3.93
N HIS A 106 -5.79 8.44 -2.68
CA HIS A 106 -6.17 7.07 -2.33
C HIS A 106 -7.48 6.64 -3.01
N GLU A 107 -8.48 7.51 -3.05
CA GLU A 107 -9.74 7.23 -3.75
C GLU A 107 -9.52 7.02 -5.25
N GLU A 108 -8.73 7.91 -5.88
CA GLU A 108 -8.39 7.80 -7.30
C GLU A 108 -7.63 6.51 -7.61
N ILE A 109 -6.68 6.10 -6.75
CA ILE A 109 -5.94 4.85 -6.93
C ILE A 109 -6.88 3.65 -6.75
N SER A 110 -7.65 3.60 -5.67
CA SER A 110 -8.55 2.48 -5.35
C SER A 110 -9.58 2.22 -6.45
N ASN A 111 -10.20 3.28 -6.96
CA ASN A 111 -11.19 3.19 -8.05
C ASN A 111 -10.59 2.63 -9.34
N ASN A 112 -9.29 2.83 -9.56
CA ASN A 112 -8.60 2.42 -10.78
C ASN A 112 -7.79 1.11 -10.63
N MET A 113 -7.53 0.65 -9.40
CA MET A 113 -6.78 -0.60 -9.15
C MET A 113 -7.50 -1.84 -9.67
N LEU A 114 -8.84 -1.85 -9.73
CA LEU A 114 -9.62 -2.97 -10.24
C LEU A 114 -9.29 -3.35 -11.69
N TYR A 115 -8.76 -2.39 -12.46
CA TYR A 115 -8.41 -2.54 -13.87
C TYR A 115 -6.94 -2.96 -14.08
N LEU A 116 -6.16 -3.06 -13.02
CA LEU A 116 -4.74 -3.39 -13.08
C LEU A 116 -4.48 -4.89 -12.93
N SER A 117 -3.33 -5.34 -13.41
CA SER A 117 -2.86 -6.70 -13.18
C SER A 117 -2.59 -6.93 -11.68
N SER A 118 -2.77 -8.15 -11.19
CA SER A 118 -2.51 -8.48 -9.78
C SER A 118 -1.08 -8.16 -9.35
N SER A 119 -0.12 -8.31 -10.27
CA SER A 119 1.27 -7.96 -10.00
C SER A 119 1.48 -6.44 -9.88
N SER A 120 0.78 -5.63 -10.67
CA SER A 120 0.81 -4.17 -10.53
C SER A 120 0.16 -3.73 -9.22
N ILE A 121 -0.97 -4.35 -8.85
CA ILE A 121 -1.64 -4.14 -7.56
C ILE A 121 -0.71 -4.43 -6.38
N ASN A 122 0.04 -5.55 -6.43
CA ASN A 122 0.99 -5.89 -5.37
C ASN A 122 2.09 -4.83 -5.22
N LYS A 123 2.63 -4.30 -6.32
CA LYS A 123 3.61 -3.19 -6.28
C LYS A 123 3.04 -1.91 -5.68
N ILE A 124 1.76 -1.64 -5.92
CA ILE A 124 1.07 -0.50 -5.30
C ILE A 124 0.95 -0.71 -3.80
N TYR A 125 0.65 -1.93 -3.33
CA TYR A 125 0.65 -2.24 -1.91
C TYR A 125 2.05 -2.11 -1.29
N GLU A 126 3.10 -2.58 -1.97
CA GLU A 126 4.49 -2.38 -1.54
C GLU A 126 4.81 -0.88 -1.39
N PHE A 127 4.40 -0.06 -2.37
CA PHE A 127 4.54 1.40 -2.30
C PHE A 127 3.84 2.00 -1.07
N TYR A 128 2.60 1.59 -0.78
CA TYR A 128 1.89 2.03 0.41
C TYR A 128 2.53 1.54 1.72
N ASN A 129 3.10 0.33 1.73
CA ASN A 129 3.82 -0.18 2.89
C ASN A 129 5.05 0.67 3.19
N SER A 130 5.83 1.06 2.16
CA SER A 130 6.97 1.97 2.34
C SER A 130 6.56 3.35 2.89
N ILE A 131 5.38 3.86 2.51
CA ILE A 131 4.82 5.08 3.13
C ILE A 131 4.47 4.83 4.60
N GLY A 132 3.87 3.70 4.93
CA GLY A 132 3.57 3.30 6.30
C GLY A 132 4.82 3.22 7.17
N GLU A 133 5.87 2.57 6.66
CA GLU A 133 7.18 2.48 7.32
C GLU A 133 7.81 3.85 7.54
N LEU A 134 7.77 4.73 6.54
CA LEU A 134 8.23 6.12 6.68
C LEU A 134 7.51 6.84 7.83
N LYS A 135 6.18 6.69 7.92
CA LYS A 135 5.40 7.32 9.00
C LYS A 135 5.79 6.79 10.38
N ILE A 136 5.97 5.48 10.52
CA ILE A 136 6.38 4.85 11.78
C ILE A 136 7.76 5.39 12.18
N GLN A 137 8.73 5.38 11.26
CA GLN A 137 10.08 5.88 11.54
C GLN A 137 10.07 7.36 11.97
N LEU A 138 9.28 8.20 11.31
CA LEU A 138 9.14 9.60 11.69
C LEU A 138 8.50 9.79 13.08
N GLN A 139 7.49 8.99 13.42
CA GLN A 139 6.87 9.01 14.76
C GLN A 139 7.86 8.62 15.84
N GLU A 140 8.66 7.58 15.63
CA GLU A 140 9.68 7.14 16.58
C GLU A 140 10.80 8.17 16.75
N LEU A 141 11.22 8.83 15.66
CA LEU A 141 12.19 9.94 15.76
C LEU A 141 11.63 11.10 16.57
N ASN A 142 10.33 11.38 16.45
CA ASN A 142 9.66 12.39 17.26
C ASN A 142 9.65 12.01 18.74
N GLU A 143 9.37 10.74 19.08
CA GLU A 143 9.42 10.23 20.46
C GLU A 143 10.83 10.31 21.06
N LYS A 144 11.85 9.98 20.26
CA LYS A 144 13.28 10.04 20.65
C LYS A 144 13.88 11.45 20.60
N LYS A 145 13.12 12.44 20.10
CA LYS A 145 13.57 13.82 19.87
C LYS A 145 14.79 13.94 18.95
N GLU A 146 14.91 13.02 17.99
CA GLU A 146 15.99 12.99 17.00
C GLU A 146 15.56 13.70 15.70
N TYR A 147 15.18 14.97 15.80
CA TYR A 147 14.60 15.73 14.67
C TYR A 147 15.59 15.89 13.50
N ASP A 148 16.88 15.99 13.81
CA ASP A 148 17.94 16.12 12.81
C ASP A 148 18.01 14.92 11.86
N MET A 149 17.48 13.76 12.27
CA MET A 149 17.45 12.55 11.43
C MET A 149 16.18 12.46 10.56
N ALA A 150 15.16 13.28 10.81
CA ALA A 150 13.87 13.15 10.14
C ALA A 150 13.98 13.38 8.62
N HIS A 151 14.73 14.40 8.20
CA HIS A 151 14.95 14.65 6.77
C HIS A 151 15.78 13.53 6.12
N VAL A 152 16.76 12.96 6.84
CA VAL A 152 17.59 11.84 6.34
C VAL A 152 16.74 10.61 6.07
N VAL A 153 15.81 10.28 6.97
CA VAL A 153 14.86 9.18 6.79
C VAL A 153 14.00 9.41 5.54
N VAL A 154 13.43 10.60 5.40
CA VAL A 154 12.57 10.93 4.25
C VAL A 154 13.37 10.88 2.95
N TYR A 155 14.64 11.30 2.95
CA TYR A 155 15.52 11.21 1.79
C TYR A 155 15.59 9.76 1.27
N TYR A 156 15.96 8.80 2.13
CA TYR A 156 16.09 7.41 1.70
C TYR A 156 14.75 6.77 1.33
N SER A 157 13.69 7.02 2.10
CA SER A 157 12.35 6.53 1.75
C SER A 157 11.86 7.11 0.43
N SER A 158 12.18 8.37 0.10
CA SER A 158 11.83 8.96 -1.20
C SER A 158 12.52 8.25 -2.37
N GLN A 159 13.74 7.75 -2.18
CA GLN A 159 14.45 6.99 -3.19
C GLN A 159 13.84 5.60 -3.40
N GLU A 160 13.50 4.90 -2.31
CA GLU A 160 12.83 3.60 -2.35
C GLU A 160 11.45 3.70 -3.03
N LEU A 161 10.69 4.76 -2.76
CA LEU A 161 9.41 5.04 -3.42
C LEU A 161 9.59 5.38 -4.91
N ALA A 162 10.61 6.16 -5.26
CA ALA A 162 10.92 6.46 -6.67
C ALA A 162 11.30 5.19 -7.44
N GLU A 163 12.08 4.29 -6.84
CA GLU A 163 12.42 3.00 -7.42
C GLU A 163 11.18 2.11 -7.63
N SER A 164 10.29 2.07 -6.63
CA SER A 164 9.02 1.34 -6.73
C SER A 164 8.15 1.85 -7.88
N LEU A 165 8.09 3.17 -8.08
CA LEU A 165 7.39 3.80 -9.20
C LEU A 165 8.02 3.47 -10.57
N ILE A 166 9.35 3.48 -10.66
CA ILE A 166 10.07 3.09 -11.88
C ILE A 166 9.73 1.65 -12.25
N HIS A 167 9.77 0.73 -11.28
CA HIS A 167 9.43 -0.67 -11.52
C HIS A 167 7.97 -0.89 -11.91
N LEU A 168 7.04 -0.12 -11.33
CA LEU A 168 5.64 -0.17 -11.73
C LEU A 168 5.46 0.28 -13.19
N GLN A 169 6.15 1.36 -13.60
CA GLN A 169 6.09 1.81 -14.99
C GLN A 169 6.75 0.80 -15.96
N GLU A 170 7.91 0.24 -15.60
CA GLU A 170 8.56 -0.82 -16.38
C GLU A 170 7.64 -2.02 -16.56
N GLN A 171 6.85 -2.36 -15.54
CA GLN A 171 5.84 -3.41 -15.61
C GLN A 171 4.71 -3.07 -16.59
N PHE A 172 4.13 -1.87 -16.53
CA PHE A 172 3.10 -1.44 -17.49
C PHE A 172 3.60 -1.51 -18.94
N ILE A 173 4.88 -1.17 -19.19
CA ILE A 173 5.50 -1.25 -20.52
C ILE A 173 5.79 -2.69 -20.94
N THR A 174 6.18 -3.55 -20.01
CA THR A 174 6.48 -4.95 -20.31
C THR A 174 5.22 -5.72 -20.65
N GLU A 175 4.12 -5.42 -19.96
CA GLU A 175 2.80 -5.99 -20.26
C GLU A 175 2.27 -5.51 -21.62
N ARG A 176 2.80 -4.42 -22.20
CA ARG A 176 2.32 -3.80 -23.45
C ARG A 176 3.43 -3.18 -24.31
N SER A 177 3.85 -3.90 -25.34
CA SER A 177 4.98 -3.56 -26.23
C SER A 177 4.81 -2.26 -27.04
N ASP A 178 3.60 -1.73 -27.16
CA ASP A 178 3.25 -0.48 -27.83
C ASP A 178 3.66 0.78 -27.03
N LEU A 179 3.91 0.65 -25.72
CA LEU A 179 4.32 1.77 -24.85
C LEU A 179 5.82 2.09 -24.87
N LYS A 180 6.64 1.28 -25.56
CA LYS A 180 8.10 1.45 -25.60
C LYS A 180 8.57 2.78 -26.19
N VAL A 181 7.75 3.41 -27.04
CA VAL A 181 8.14 4.63 -27.78
C VAL A 181 8.01 5.90 -26.94
N GLU A 182 7.14 5.92 -25.92
CA GLU A 182 6.92 7.11 -25.06
C GLU A 182 7.80 7.11 -23.79
N PHE A 183 8.54 6.03 -23.53
CA PHE A 183 9.29 5.85 -22.29
C PHE A 183 10.72 6.35 -22.38
N ASN A 184 11.09 7.26 -21.47
CA ASN A 184 12.47 7.71 -21.29
C ASN A 184 12.96 7.33 -19.89
N LYS A 185 13.70 6.22 -19.80
CA LYS A 185 14.25 5.69 -18.54
C LYS A 185 15.10 6.72 -17.80
N THR A 186 15.92 7.46 -18.53
CA THR A 186 16.81 8.49 -17.96
C THR A 186 16.01 9.59 -17.25
N LYS A 187 14.88 10.03 -17.80
CA LYS A 187 14.01 11.02 -17.13
C LYS A 187 13.36 10.48 -15.86
N GLN A 188 13.07 9.19 -15.79
CA GLN A 188 12.49 8.59 -14.59
C GLN A 188 13.52 8.38 -13.49
N GLU A 189 14.76 8.04 -13.84
CA GLU A 189 15.84 7.94 -12.87
C GLU A 189 16.10 9.27 -12.16
N MET A 190 15.85 10.41 -12.82
CA MET A 190 15.93 11.73 -12.18
C MET A 190 14.98 11.88 -10.97
N MET A 191 13.89 11.12 -10.90
CA MET A 191 12.96 11.15 -9.75
C MET A 191 13.63 10.70 -8.45
N LYS A 192 14.70 9.90 -8.51
CA LYS A 192 15.48 9.46 -7.34
C LYS A 192 16.31 10.60 -6.72
N TYR A 193 16.58 11.67 -7.48
CA TYR A 193 17.51 12.73 -7.07
C TYR A 193 16.82 14.07 -6.77
N CYS A 194 15.49 14.12 -6.74
CA CYS A 194 14.74 15.35 -6.46
C CYS A 194 14.99 15.94 -5.06
N CYS A 195 15.39 15.11 -4.09
CA CYS A 195 15.70 15.57 -2.72
C CYS A 195 17.09 16.22 -2.58
N GLY A 196 17.85 16.36 -3.67
CA GLY A 196 19.18 16.99 -3.66
C GLY A 196 20.32 15.98 -3.45
N SER A 197 21.41 16.45 -2.86
CA SER A 197 22.61 15.64 -2.62
C SER A 197 22.41 14.63 -1.49
N GLU A 198 23.07 13.48 -1.61
CA GLU A 198 23.08 12.45 -0.58
C GLU A 198 23.52 13.02 0.78
N PRO A 199 22.83 12.66 1.89
CA PRO A 199 23.25 13.05 3.23
C PRO A 199 24.70 12.63 3.53
N PRO A 200 25.46 13.42 4.32
CA PRO A 200 26.81 13.08 4.75
C PRO A 200 26.93 11.66 5.33
N LYS A 201 28.10 11.03 5.13
CA LYS A 201 28.36 9.63 5.56
C LYS A 201 28.05 9.37 7.02
N GLU A 202 28.33 10.32 7.92
CA GLU A 202 28.03 10.21 9.35
C GLU A 202 26.53 10.04 9.62
N LEU A 203 25.68 10.80 8.92
CA LEU A 203 24.22 10.69 9.04
C LEU A 203 23.70 9.40 8.39
N LYS A 204 24.35 8.93 7.32
CA LYS A 204 24.03 7.65 6.69
C LYS A 204 24.30 6.47 7.63
N GLU A 205 25.46 6.43 8.26
CA GLU A 205 25.80 5.37 9.22
C GLU A 205 24.86 5.39 10.43
N LYS A 206 24.50 6.59 10.91
CA LYS A 206 23.51 6.74 11.98
C LYS A 206 22.14 6.22 11.55
N TYR A 207 21.69 6.53 10.33
CA TYR A 207 20.45 5.99 9.76
C TYR A 207 20.47 4.46 9.62
N GLU A 208 21.55 3.87 9.13
CA GLU A 208 21.67 2.41 9.01
C GLU A 208 21.62 1.70 10.37
N SER A 209 22.23 2.30 11.40
CA SER A 209 22.15 1.77 12.76
C SER A 209 20.73 1.86 13.33
N LEU A 210 20.02 2.97 13.08
CA LEU A 210 18.61 3.14 13.44
C LEU A 210 17.74 2.11 12.73
N LYS A 211 17.88 1.93 11.40
CA LYS A 211 17.11 0.98 10.59
C LYS A 211 17.26 -0.46 11.11
N LYS A 212 18.49 -0.88 11.47
CA LYS A 212 18.75 -2.21 12.07
C LYS A 212 18.06 -2.38 13.43
N ASN A 213 18.20 -1.40 14.31
CA ASN A 213 17.58 -1.44 15.64
C ASN A 213 16.04 -1.46 15.59
N LEU A 214 15.44 -0.91 14.52
CA LEU A 214 14.00 -0.93 14.30
C LEU A 214 13.50 -2.26 13.72
N MET A 215 14.22 -2.82 12.75
CA MET A 215 13.93 -4.17 12.24
C MET A 215 14.03 -5.24 13.33
N GLU A 216 15.00 -5.13 14.25
CA GLU A 216 15.15 -6.07 15.37
C GLU A 216 13.97 -6.00 16.36
N ARG A 217 13.40 -4.81 16.63
CA ARG A 217 12.23 -4.68 17.51
C ARG A 217 10.96 -5.28 16.92
N HIS A 218 10.70 -5.06 15.63
CA HIS A 218 9.53 -5.63 14.97
C HIS A 218 9.57 -7.16 14.88
N LEU A 219 10.77 -7.76 14.79
CA LEU A 219 10.92 -9.22 14.86
C LEU A 219 10.65 -9.77 16.27
N ILE A 220 11.02 -9.04 17.32
CA ILE A 220 10.78 -9.44 18.70
C ILE A 220 9.28 -9.36 19.03
N GLU A 221 8.60 -8.28 18.64
CA GLU A 221 7.16 -8.10 18.88
C GLU A 221 6.28 -9.06 18.05
N ALA A 222 6.71 -9.48 16.87
CA ALA A 222 6.00 -10.49 16.07
C ALA A 222 6.19 -11.93 16.58
N SER A 223 7.13 -12.14 17.51
CA SER A 223 7.47 -13.45 18.09
C SER A 223 6.97 -13.64 19.54
N ALA A 224 6.35 -12.60 20.11
CA ALA A 224 5.73 -12.58 21.44
C ALA A 224 4.21 -12.74 21.34
#